data_AF-Q59PE4-F1
#
_entry.id   AF-Q59PE4-F1
#
_cell.length_a   1.000
_cell.length_b   1.000
_cell.length_c   1.000
_cell.angle_alpha   90.00
_cell.angle_beta   90.00
_cell.angle_gamma   90.00
#
_symmetry.space_group_name_H-M   'P 1'
#
loop_
_entity.id
_entity.type
_entity.pdbx_description
1 polymer ?
#
loop_
_entity_poly.entity_id
_entity_poly.type
_entity_poly.pdbx_seq_one_letter_code
_entity_poly.pdbx_strand_id
1 'polypeptide(L)'
;MSWIGIKKAINRAGTQVMLKTGHIEQTIDKEYEFQEKRYRTMEENSIKLQKNLRLYLDSLRLLTNSQINIAESLNSFYGTNNDKRSSNISRTGSVNTGDKIQTIHEEEGEEKEEEENDNTTTTTTTTTTTITTTNTTYNYNNLIQEYYATIKQLNDSCIANLENPYNQTVLNPIARFNSYYIEINEIIKKRHNKLLDYDAMKNKLRKLIENPTTNISPSMKTNIIELNHNQYEEKLKIYNQELTEVESKYVEINNQLLIELPKLINHRISYFDPSFESFVKIQLRFFNENYHVLNQLQLKLDAQTRQDYIEGKLEDRIDDVLRKMKKLDITSGLD
;
A
#
# COMPACT_ATOMS: atom_id res chain seq x y z
N MET A 1 0.68 -32.24 17.23
CA MET A 1 1.27 -31.75 18.49
C MET A 1 1.61 -32.95 19.36
N SER A 2 2.88 -33.12 19.74
CA SER A 2 3.31 -34.24 20.59
C SER A 2 3.11 -33.90 22.07
N TRP A 3 2.92 -34.94 22.91
CA TRP A 3 2.79 -34.78 24.37
C TRP A 3 3.96 -34.01 25.00
N ILE A 4 5.17 -34.23 24.49
CA ILE A 4 6.38 -33.52 24.96
C ILE A 4 6.29 -32.01 24.67
N GLY A 5 5.66 -31.63 23.56
CA GLY A 5 5.43 -30.23 23.18
C GLY A 5 4.44 -29.53 24.12
N ILE A 6 3.34 -30.21 24.47
CA ILE A 6 2.35 -29.71 25.43
C ILE A 6 2.99 -29.50 26.81
N LYS A 7 3.77 -30.47 27.30
CA LYS A 7 4.47 -30.35 28.58
C LYS A 7 5.44 -29.16 28.61
N LYS A 8 6.19 -28.94 27.53
CA LYS A 8 7.09 -27.77 27.41
C LYS A 8 6.31 -26.45 27.40
N ALA A 9 5.19 -26.39 26.69
CA ALA A 9 4.36 -25.20 26.65
C ALA A 9 3.80 -24.84 28.05
N ILE A 10 3.32 -25.83 28.81
CA ILE A 10 2.84 -25.64 30.19
C ILE A 10 3.98 -25.15 31.09
N ASN A 11 5.16 -25.77 31.03
CA ASN A 11 6.31 -25.34 31.82
C ASN A 11 6.70 -23.88 31.53
N ARG A 12 6.70 -23.47 30.25
CA ARG A 12 7.01 -22.10 29.84
C ARG A 12 5.99 -21.08 30.32
N ALA A 13 4.69 -21.43 30.27
CA ALA A 13 3.64 -20.60 30.84
C ALA A 13 3.86 -20.38 32.35
N GLY A 14 4.26 -21.44 33.06
CA GLY A 14 4.67 -21.36 34.46
C GLY A 14 5.85 -20.40 34.67
N THR A 15 6.92 -20.55 33.88
CA THR A 15 8.08 -19.64 33.94
C THR A 15 7.69 -18.19 33.70
N GLN A 16 6.83 -17.92 32.72
CA GLN A 16 6.41 -16.56 32.39
C GLN A 16 5.66 -15.89 33.55
N VAL A 17 4.80 -16.62 34.25
CA VAL A 17 4.13 -16.12 35.47
C VAL A 17 5.15 -15.88 36.59
N MET A 18 6.11 -16.79 36.78
CA MET A 18 7.14 -16.64 37.80
C MET A 18 8.10 -15.46 37.54
N LEU A 19 8.42 -15.18 36.28
CA LEU A 19 9.18 -13.99 35.88
C LEU A 19 8.40 -12.71 36.18
N LYS A 20 7.12 -12.65 35.77
CA LYS A 20 6.25 -11.49 36.00
C LYS A 20 6.01 -11.19 37.48
N THR A 21 6.01 -12.22 38.32
CA THR A 21 5.83 -12.11 39.77
C THR A 21 7.14 -11.89 40.53
N GLY A 22 8.28 -11.82 39.83
CA GLY A 22 9.60 -11.59 40.45
C GLY A 22 10.20 -12.80 41.18
N HIS A 23 9.60 -13.99 41.06
CA HIS A 23 10.13 -15.22 41.66
C HIS A 23 11.32 -15.81 40.89
N ILE A 24 11.56 -15.34 39.67
CA ILE A 24 12.69 -15.70 38.81
C ILE A 24 13.28 -14.43 38.22
N GLU A 25 14.60 -14.36 38.14
CA GLU A 25 15.29 -13.31 37.40
C GLU A 25 15.06 -13.42 35.90
N GLN A 26 14.67 -12.32 35.28
CA GLN A 26 14.53 -12.23 33.84
C GLN A 26 15.87 -11.87 33.19
N THR A 27 16.25 -12.62 32.17
CA THR A 27 17.34 -12.21 31.29
C THR A 27 16.86 -11.08 30.38
N ILE A 28 17.54 -9.93 30.48
CA ILE A 28 17.22 -8.72 29.70
C ILE A 28 18.32 -8.51 28.67
N ASP A 29 17.95 -8.48 27.39
CA ASP A 29 18.85 -8.16 26.28
C ASP A 29 18.37 -6.86 25.62
N LYS A 30 18.93 -5.74 26.07
CA LYS A 30 18.53 -4.40 25.62
C LYS A 30 18.80 -4.18 24.14
N GLU A 31 19.88 -4.75 23.62
CA GLU A 31 20.24 -4.61 22.20
C GLU A 31 19.23 -5.34 21.34
N TYR A 32 18.88 -6.58 21.71
CA TYR A 32 17.84 -7.30 20.99
C TYR A 32 16.47 -6.62 21.11
N GLU A 33 16.07 -6.17 22.30
CA GLU A 33 14.80 -5.46 22.48
C GLU A 33 14.70 -4.23 21.56
N PHE A 34 15.81 -3.51 21.39
CA PHE A 34 15.89 -2.40 20.46
C PHE A 34 15.70 -2.85 18.99
N GLN A 35 16.41 -3.89 18.55
CA GLN A 35 16.27 -4.39 17.17
C GLN A 35 14.89 -4.99 16.90
N GLU A 36 14.33 -5.75 17.85
CA GLU A 36 12.96 -6.26 17.74
C GLU A 36 11.97 -5.10 17.63
N LYS A 37 12.07 -4.06 18.46
CA LYS A 37 11.17 -2.90 18.37
C LYS A 37 11.25 -2.23 17.00
N ARG A 38 12.44 -2.04 16.44
CA ARG A 38 12.61 -1.48 15.07
C ARG A 38 11.98 -2.37 14.01
N TYR A 39 12.18 -3.67 14.13
CA TYR A 39 11.58 -4.67 13.24
C TYR A 39 10.05 -4.62 13.30
N ARG A 40 9.45 -4.60 14.49
CA ARG A 40 7.99 -4.53 14.69
C ARG A 40 7.36 -3.29 14.08
N THR A 41 7.99 -2.13 14.26
CA THR A 41 7.52 -0.88 13.63
C THR A 41 7.56 -0.97 12.10
N MET A 42 8.61 -1.57 11.53
CA MET A 42 8.70 -1.76 10.08
C MET A 42 7.65 -2.75 9.56
N GLU A 43 7.44 -3.87 10.27
CA GLU A 43 6.42 -4.87 9.96
C GLU A 43 5.02 -4.23 9.95
N GLU A 44 4.67 -3.48 10.99
CA GLU A 44 3.37 -2.81 11.07
C GLU A 44 3.16 -1.82 9.91
N ASN A 45 4.17 -0.99 9.61
CA ASN A 45 4.07 0.04 8.58
C ASN A 45 4.00 -0.55 7.17
N SER A 46 4.75 -1.60 6.89
CA SER A 46 4.77 -2.27 5.58
C SER A 46 3.50 -3.08 5.30
N ILE A 47 2.90 -3.70 6.32
CA ILE A 47 1.58 -4.35 6.20
C ILE A 47 0.49 -3.31 5.94
N LYS A 48 0.52 -2.18 6.66
CA LYS A 48 -0.39 -1.05 6.40
C LYS A 48 -0.21 -0.51 4.98
N LEU A 49 1.04 -0.34 4.53
CA LEU A 49 1.35 0.10 3.17
C LEU A 49 0.74 -0.85 2.13
N GLN A 50 0.94 -2.16 2.27
CA GLN A 50 0.35 -3.16 1.35
C GLN A 50 -1.18 -3.05 1.30
N LYS A 51 -1.84 -2.88 2.45
CA LYS A 51 -3.30 -2.68 2.51
C LYS A 51 -3.73 -1.42 1.77
N ASN A 52 -3.05 -0.29 2.01
CA ASN A 52 -3.37 0.98 1.36
C ASN A 52 -3.15 0.93 -0.15
N LEU A 53 -2.10 0.25 -0.62
CA LEU A 53 -1.84 0.03 -2.03
C LEU A 53 -2.95 -0.80 -2.69
N ARG A 54 -3.40 -1.87 -2.05
CA ARG A 54 -4.56 -2.64 -2.55
C ARG A 54 -5.80 -1.75 -2.70
N LEU A 55 -6.11 -0.96 -1.68
CA LEU A 55 -7.24 -0.04 -1.70
C LEU A 55 -7.10 1.07 -2.74
N TYR A 56 -5.88 1.50 -3.05
CA TYR A 56 -5.62 2.52 -4.07
C TYR A 56 -6.09 2.07 -5.45
N LEU A 57 -5.78 0.85 -5.87
CA LEU A 57 -6.22 0.31 -7.16
C LEU A 57 -7.75 0.20 -7.22
N ASP A 58 -8.39 -0.24 -6.14
CA ASP A 58 -9.85 -0.31 -6.04
C ASP A 58 -10.48 1.09 -6.10
N SER A 59 -9.83 2.09 -5.50
CA SER A 59 -10.29 3.49 -5.54
C SER A 59 -10.21 4.08 -6.94
N LEU A 60 -9.16 3.74 -7.71
CA LEU A 60 -9.08 4.14 -9.12
C LEU A 60 -10.21 3.53 -9.95
N ARG A 61 -10.50 2.24 -9.77
CA ARG A 61 -11.64 1.58 -10.44
C ARG A 61 -12.97 2.22 -10.08
N LEU A 62 -13.17 2.54 -8.80
CA LEU A 62 -14.39 3.20 -8.34
C LEU A 62 -14.54 4.59 -8.97
N LEU A 63 -13.45 5.37 -8.99
CA LEU A 63 -13.42 6.68 -9.62
C LEU A 63 -13.78 6.60 -11.09
N THR A 64 -13.12 5.75 -11.86
CA THR A 64 -13.35 5.68 -13.31
C THR A 64 -14.71 5.09 -13.67
N ASN A 65 -15.22 4.13 -12.89
CA ASN A 65 -16.60 3.66 -13.03
C ASN A 65 -17.62 4.76 -12.71
N SER A 66 -17.37 5.60 -11.70
CA SER A 66 -18.24 6.73 -11.40
C SER A 66 -18.28 7.75 -12.54
N GLN A 67 -17.14 7.99 -13.21
CA GLN A 67 -17.07 8.84 -14.39
C GLN A 67 -17.91 8.29 -15.54
N ILE A 68 -17.88 6.97 -15.79
CA ILE A 68 -18.77 6.34 -16.78
C ILE A 68 -20.23 6.56 -16.41
N ASN A 69 -20.62 6.31 -15.15
CA ASN A 69 -22.00 6.43 -14.73
C ASN A 69 -22.56 7.85 -14.92
N ILE A 70 -21.74 8.87 -14.65
CA ILE A 70 -22.08 10.27 -14.91
C ILE A 70 -22.24 10.49 -16.43
N ALA A 71 -21.28 10.04 -17.22
CA ALA A 71 -21.31 10.20 -18.67
C ALA A 71 -22.50 9.47 -19.32
N GLU A 72 -22.84 8.28 -18.84
CA GLU A 72 -24.00 7.48 -19.28
C GLU A 72 -25.30 8.19 -18.95
N SER A 73 -25.42 8.72 -17.72
CA SER A 73 -26.59 9.49 -17.31
C SER A 73 -26.79 10.70 -18.20
N LEU A 74 -25.73 11.48 -18.46
CA LEU A 74 -25.79 12.63 -19.37
C LEU A 74 -26.18 12.21 -20.79
N ASN A 75 -25.60 11.11 -21.30
CA ASN A 75 -25.92 10.59 -22.62
C ASN A 75 -27.38 10.11 -22.73
N SER A 76 -27.95 9.54 -21.67
CA SER A 76 -29.36 9.15 -21.65
C SER A 76 -30.31 10.34 -21.79
N PHE A 77 -29.99 11.50 -21.19
CA PHE A 77 -30.86 12.69 -21.26
C PHE A 77 -30.66 13.51 -22.54
N TYR A 78 -29.42 13.62 -23.02
CA TYR A 78 -29.06 14.57 -24.07
C TYR A 78 -28.50 13.93 -25.34
N GLY A 79 -28.25 12.62 -25.34
CA GLY A 79 -27.71 11.89 -26.48
C GLY A 79 -28.75 11.49 -27.53
N THR A 80 -30.02 11.23 -27.15
CA THR A 80 -31.03 10.66 -28.07
C THR A 80 -31.96 11.70 -28.73
N ASN A 81 -31.90 12.97 -28.33
CA ASN A 81 -32.94 13.94 -28.71
C ASN A 81 -32.85 14.54 -30.12
N ASN A 82 -31.87 14.15 -30.95
CA ASN A 82 -31.77 14.69 -32.31
C ASN A 82 -32.53 13.88 -33.39
N ASP A 83 -32.98 12.66 -33.12
CA ASP A 83 -33.65 11.85 -34.16
C ASP A 83 -35.18 11.99 -34.20
N LYS A 84 -35.81 12.62 -33.19
CA LYS A 84 -37.28 12.77 -33.15
C LYS A 84 -37.82 14.16 -33.45
N ARG A 85 -36.97 15.14 -33.81
CA ARG A 85 -37.45 16.48 -34.20
C ARG A 85 -37.19 16.89 -35.65
N SER A 86 -36.49 16.07 -36.43
CA SER A 86 -36.25 16.33 -37.87
C SER A 86 -37.15 15.50 -38.79
N SER A 87 -38.35 15.14 -38.35
CA SER A 87 -39.45 14.76 -39.25
C SER A 87 -40.64 15.67 -38.98
N ASN A 88 -40.51 16.96 -39.31
CA ASN A 88 -41.60 17.88 -39.68
C ASN A 88 -41.03 19.30 -39.76
N ILE A 89 -40.42 19.64 -40.90
CA ILE A 89 -40.48 20.94 -41.61
C ILE A 89 -39.61 20.76 -42.86
N SER A 90 -40.21 20.14 -43.87
CA SER A 90 -39.82 20.35 -45.26
C SER A 90 -41.08 20.85 -45.95
N ARG A 91 -41.33 22.16 -45.85
CA ARG A 91 -42.21 22.86 -46.78
C ARG A 91 -41.75 24.32 -46.91
N THR A 92 -41.20 24.59 -48.09
CA THR A 92 -41.28 25.82 -48.89
C THR A 92 -40.28 26.97 -48.69
N GLY A 93 -39.60 27.33 -49.80
CA GLY A 93 -38.97 28.63 -50.12
C GLY A 93 -37.45 28.67 -49.91
N SER A 94 -36.58 28.38 -50.87
CA SER A 94 -36.20 29.18 -52.06
C SER A 94 -35.79 30.63 -51.75
N VAL A 95 -34.50 30.97 -51.87
CA VAL A 95 -33.88 31.75 -52.97
C VAL A 95 -32.41 32.10 -52.62
N ASN A 96 -31.58 32.04 -53.66
CA ASN A 96 -30.16 32.43 -53.76
C ASN A 96 -29.84 33.90 -53.43
N THR A 97 -28.70 34.11 -52.78
CA THR A 97 -27.55 34.96 -53.17
C THR A 97 -26.45 34.70 -52.13
N GLY A 98 -25.20 34.34 -52.43
CA GLY A 98 -24.36 34.83 -53.51
C GLY A 98 -23.69 36.11 -53.07
N ASP A 99 -22.70 36.04 -52.16
CA ASP A 99 -21.66 37.07 -52.05
C ASP A 99 -20.36 36.49 -51.46
N LYS A 100 -19.30 36.68 -52.25
CA LYS A 100 -17.90 36.49 -51.93
C LYS A 100 -17.41 37.73 -51.19
N ILE A 101 -16.69 37.59 -50.09
CA ILE A 101 -15.62 38.53 -49.74
C ILE A 101 -14.40 37.75 -49.23
N GLN A 102 -13.26 38.20 -49.75
CA GLN A 102 -11.90 37.70 -49.71
C GLN A 102 -11.16 38.03 -48.40
N THR A 103 -10.23 37.13 -48.06
CA THR A 103 -8.87 37.33 -47.52
C THR A 103 -8.47 38.68 -46.94
N ILE A 104 -7.97 38.66 -45.70
CA ILE A 104 -7.00 39.62 -45.16
C ILE A 104 -5.78 38.85 -44.62
N HIS A 105 -4.61 39.36 -45.00
CA HIS A 105 -3.25 38.89 -44.76
C HIS A 105 -2.77 39.06 -43.31
N GLU A 106 -1.88 38.14 -42.93
CA GLU A 106 -0.59 38.30 -42.22
C GLU A 106 -0.34 39.61 -41.45
N GLU A 107 -0.10 39.47 -40.14
CA GLU A 107 0.94 40.21 -39.44
C GLU A 107 1.70 39.25 -38.51
N GLU A 108 2.97 39.03 -38.85
CA GLU A 108 4.01 38.45 -38.01
C GLU A 108 4.48 39.50 -37.00
N GLY A 109 4.66 39.08 -35.75
CA GLY A 109 5.25 39.89 -34.68
C GLY A 109 6.15 39.02 -33.82
N GLU A 110 7.44 39.08 -34.12
CA GLU A 110 8.55 38.52 -33.33
C GLU A 110 8.72 39.31 -32.04
N GLU A 111 8.82 38.62 -30.89
CA GLU A 111 9.54 39.13 -29.72
C GLU A 111 10.45 38.03 -29.15
N LYS A 112 11.59 38.52 -28.67
CA LYS A 112 12.88 37.86 -28.44
C LYS A 112 13.12 37.58 -26.95
N GLU A 113 14.31 37.04 -26.71
CA GLU A 113 15.12 37.04 -25.47
C GLU A 113 14.94 35.79 -24.60
N GLU A 114 15.87 34.84 -24.70
CA GLU A 114 17.22 34.79 -24.07
C GLU A 114 17.14 34.31 -22.62
N GLU A 115 17.66 33.11 -22.34
CA GLU A 115 18.78 32.92 -21.40
C GLU A 115 19.25 31.46 -21.34
N GLU A 116 20.56 31.31 -21.18
CA GLU A 116 21.39 30.11 -21.11
C GLU A 116 21.19 29.30 -19.82
N ASN A 117 21.31 27.96 -19.89
CA ASN A 117 22.49 27.25 -19.37
C ASN A 117 22.34 25.72 -19.37
N ASP A 118 23.28 25.11 -20.09
CA ASP A 118 24.16 24.00 -19.70
C ASP A 118 23.63 22.62 -19.25
N ASN A 119 24.06 21.62 -20.04
CA ASN A 119 24.45 20.25 -19.70
C ASN A 119 23.53 19.39 -18.81
N THR A 120 22.95 18.35 -19.42
CA THR A 120 23.50 16.97 -19.38
C THR A 120 22.56 16.02 -20.12
N THR A 121 23.09 15.41 -21.17
CA THR A 121 22.51 14.28 -21.90
C THR A 121 22.14 13.13 -20.95
N THR A 122 20.84 12.98 -20.66
CA THR A 122 20.28 11.68 -20.27
C THR A 122 19.22 11.33 -21.30
N THR A 123 19.67 10.56 -22.29
CA THR A 123 18.83 9.91 -23.30
C THR A 123 17.83 8.99 -22.60
N THR A 124 16.70 9.53 -22.16
CA THR A 124 15.56 8.73 -21.76
C THR A 124 14.79 8.43 -23.03
N THR A 125 14.97 7.22 -23.55
CA THR A 125 14.23 6.73 -24.70
C THR A 125 12.76 6.64 -24.32
N THR A 126 12.02 7.73 -24.51
CA THR A 126 10.55 7.71 -24.48
C THR A 126 10.13 6.90 -25.69
N THR A 127 9.82 5.61 -25.48
CA THR A 127 9.08 4.83 -26.44
C THR A 127 7.69 5.45 -26.54
N THR A 128 7.54 6.40 -27.46
CA THR A 128 6.24 6.88 -27.91
C THR A 128 5.57 5.70 -28.60
N THR A 129 4.83 4.90 -27.83
CA THR A 129 3.85 3.98 -28.41
C THR A 129 2.81 4.85 -29.09
N THR A 130 2.97 5.02 -30.40
CA THR A 130 1.96 5.60 -31.27
C THR A 130 0.75 4.68 -31.15
N ILE A 131 -0.26 5.12 -30.41
CA ILE A 131 -1.58 4.49 -30.50
C ILE A 131 -2.08 4.83 -31.89
N THR A 132 -1.99 3.87 -32.79
CA THR A 132 -2.69 3.90 -34.07
C THR A 132 -4.17 3.85 -33.75
N THR A 133 -4.78 5.02 -33.51
CA THR A 133 -6.22 5.15 -33.48
C THR A 133 -6.71 4.71 -34.85
N THR A 134 -7.32 3.53 -34.90
CA THR A 134 -8.14 3.15 -36.03
C THR A 134 -9.24 4.20 -36.08
N ASN A 135 -9.11 5.15 -37.00
CA ASN A 135 -10.10 6.19 -37.26
C ASN A 135 -11.34 5.51 -37.88
N THR A 136 -12.07 4.71 -37.12
CA THR A 136 -13.49 4.51 -37.35
C THR A 136 -14.15 5.82 -36.96
N THR A 137 -14.32 6.71 -37.94
CA THR A 137 -15.08 7.94 -37.82
C THR A 137 -16.53 7.59 -37.48
N TYR A 138 -16.83 7.46 -36.19
CA TYR A 138 -18.21 7.56 -35.73
C TYR A 138 -18.60 9.03 -35.85
N ASN A 139 -19.58 9.33 -36.70
CA ASN A 139 -20.17 10.65 -36.76
C ASN A 139 -21.09 10.79 -35.53
N TYR A 140 -20.55 11.31 -34.43
CA TYR A 140 -21.32 11.51 -33.20
C TYR A 140 -22.35 12.62 -33.42
N ASN A 141 -23.62 12.36 -33.09
CA ASN A 141 -24.72 13.32 -33.32
C ASN A 141 -24.70 14.50 -32.34
N ASN A 142 -23.94 14.41 -31.24
CA ASN A 142 -23.80 15.43 -30.20
C ASN A 142 -22.50 15.23 -29.38
N LEU A 143 -21.93 16.32 -28.84
CA LEU A 143 -20.76 16.32 -27.95
C LEU A 143 -20.90 15.36 -26.75
N ILE A 144 -22.12 15.19 -26.24
CA ILE A 144 -22.38 14.33 -25.08
C ILE A 144 -22.24 12.84 -25.44
N GLN A 145 -22.62 12.44 -26.66
CA GLN A 145 -22.38 11.07 -27.14
C GLN A 145 -20.88 10.80 -27.27
N GLU A 146 -20.14 11.80 -27.77
CA GLU A 146 -18.70 11.71 -27.91
C GLU A 146 -17.99 11.69 -26.54
N TYR A 147 -18.39 12.56 -25.61
CA TYR A 147 -17.89 12.53 -24.23
C TYR A 147 -18.10 11.14 -23.60
N TYR A 148 -19.31 10.58 -23.71
CA TYR A 148 -19.60 9.24 -23.20
C TYR A 148 -18.71 8.17 -23.87
N ALA A 149 -18.58 8.19 -25.19
CA ALA A 149 -17.74 7.23 -25.91
C ALA A 149 -16.27 7.35 -25.50
N THR A 150 -15.75 8.58 -25.39
CA THR A 150 -14.36 8.86 -25.00
C THR A 150 -14.09 8.44 -23.55
N ILE A 151 -14.97 8.75 -22.60
CA ILE A 151 -14.82 8.33 -21.19
C ILE A 151 -14.87 6.82 -21.07
N LYS A 152 -15.79 6.16 -21.78
CA LYS A 152 -15.90 4.70 -21.77
C LYS A 152 -14.62 4.05 -22.31
N GLN A 153 -14.12 4.51 -23.45
CA GLN A 153 -12.87 4.02 -24.03
C GLN A 153 -11.66 4.27 -23.10
N LEU A 154 -11.60 5.46 -22.48
CA LEU A 154 -10.56 5.83 -21.53
C LEU A 154 -10.55 4.89 -20.32
N ASN A 155 -11.70 4.62 -19.71
CA ASN A 155 -11.79 3.71 -18.57
C ASN A 155 -11.35 2.28 -18.94
N ASP A 156 -11.89 1.74 -20.04
CA ASP A 156 -11.58 0.37 -20.48
C ASP A 156 -10.09 0.21 -20.78
N SER A 157 -9.47 1.23 -21.39
CA SER A 157 -8.04 1.22 -21.72
C SER A 157 -7.15 1.46 -20.49
N CYS A 158 -7.48 2.44 -19.64
CA CYS A 158 -6.64 2.81 -18.50
C CYS A 158 -6.55 1.68 -17.47
N ILE A 159 -7.67 1.07 -17.08
CA ILE A 159 -7.65 -0.01 -16.07
C ILE A 159 -6.83 -1.19 -16.61
N ALA A 160 -7.08 -1.62 -17.85
CA ALA A 160 -6.41 -2.76 -18.45
C ALA A 160 -4.88 -2.53 -18.56
N ASN A 161 -4.46 -1.32 -18.91
CA ASN A 161 -3.05 -0.98 -19.08
C ASN A 161 -2.32 -0.70 -17.74
N LEU A 162 -3.04 -0.30 -16.70
CA LEU A 162 -2.45 0.07 -15.41
C LEU A 162 -2.34 -1.10 -14.44
N GLU A 163 -3.32 -2.00 -14.44
CA GLU A 163 -3.44 -3.06 -13.43
C GLU A 163 -2.23 -4.00 -13.44
N ASN A 164 -1.80 -4.45 -14.62
CA ASN A 164 -0.70 -5.39 -14.70
C ASN A 164 0.64 -4.78 -14.24
N PRO A 165 1.08 -3.60 -14.74
CA PRO A 165 2.25 -2.92 -14.20
C PRO A 165 2.15 -2.70 -12.70
N TYR A 166 1.03 -2.16 -12.21
CA TYR A 166 0.82 -1.89 -10.79
C TYR A 166 1.00 -3.12 -9.90
N ASN A 167 0.38 -4.23 -10.30
CA ASN A 167 0.50 -5.48 -9.56
C ASN A 167 1.95 -5.99 -9.58
N GLN A 168 2.62 -5.97 -10.74
CA GLN A 168 3.96 -6.52 -10.89
C GLN A 168 5.06 -5.69 -10.21
N THR A 169 4.97 -4.36 -10.26
CA THR A 169 6.06 -3.47 -9.83
C THR A 169 5.83 -2.85 -8.46
N VAL A 170 4.59 -2.83 -7.96
CA VAL A 170 4.25 -2.19 -6.68
C VAL A 170 3.67 -3.20 -5.70
N LEU A 171 2.52 -3.79 -6.02
CA LEU A 171 1.78 -4.60 -5.04
C LEU A 171 2.48 -5.93 -4.72
N ASN A 172 2.92 -6.67 -5.74
CA ASN A 172 3.56 -7.97 -5.57
C ASN A 172 4.92 -7.88 -4.86
N PRO A 173 5.83 -6.94 -5.20
CA PRO A 173 7.10 -6.79 -4.48
C PRO A 173 6.91 -6.50 -3.00
N ILE A 174 5.96 -5.62 -2.65
CA ILE A 174 5.66 -5.30 -1.24
C ILE A 174 5.02 -6.49 -0.53
N ALA A 175 4.09 -7.20 -1.18
CA ALA A 175 3.51 -8.41 -0.64
C ALA A 175 4.57 -9.50 -0.38
N ARG A 176 5.53 -9.65 -1.30
CA ARG A 176 6.66 -10.57 -1.16
C ARG A 176 7.61 -10.16 -0.04
N PHE A 177 7.89 -8.87 0.11
CA PHE A 177 8.68 -8.40 1.25
C PHE A 177 7.98 -8.73 2.57
N ASN A 178 6.66 -8.50 2.65
CA ASN A 178 5.87 -8.79 3.85
C ASN A 178 5.79 -10.29 4.17
N SER A 179 5.92 -11.19 3.18
CA SER A 179 5.91 -12.63 3.44
C SER A 179 7.12 -13.10 4.27
N TYR A 180 8.26 -12.39 4.20
CA TYR A 180 9.44 -12.72 5.02
C TYR A 180 9.16 -12.58 6.53
N TYR A 181 8.17 -11.76 6.93
CA TYR A 181 7.82 -11.62 8.34
C TYR A 181 7.30 -12.90 8.97
N ILE A 182 6.64 -13.77 8.19
CA ILE A 182 6.12 -15.04 8.70
C ILE A 182 7.26 -15.88 9.28
N GLU A 183 8.35 -16.03 8.53
CA GLU A 183 9.50 -16.84 8.95
C GLU A 183 10.23 -16.19 10.13
N ILE A 184 10.43 -14.88 10.09
CA ILE A 184 11.14 -14.14 11.13
C ILE A 184 10.36 -14.14 12.45
N ASN A 185 9.03 -14.02 12.38
CA ASN A 185 8.16 -14.13 13.55
C ASN A 185 8.26 -15.49 14.22
N GLU A 186 8.35 -16.57 13.44
CA GLU A 186 8.57 -17.90 13.98
C GLU A 186 9.95 -18.04 14.65
N ILE A 187 10.99 -17.40 14.13
CA ILE A 187 12.32 -17.37 14.78
C ILE A 187 12.28 -16.56 16.08
N ILE A 188 11.65 -15.38 16.09
CA ILE A 188 11.47 -14.56 17.30
C ILE A 188 10.71 -15.34 18.37
N LYS A 189 9.63 -16.03 17.99
CA LYS A 189 8.87 -16.90 18.90
C LYS A 189 9.71 -18.06 19.41
N LYS A 190 10.55 -18.68 18.57
CA LYS A 190 11.50 -19.72 19.00
C LYS A 190 12.49 -19.16 20.02
N ARG A 191 13.06 -17.98 19.78
CA ARG A 191 13.99 -17.31 20.71
C ARG A 191 13.33 -17.02 22.05
N HIS A 192 12.11 -16.47 22.06
CA HIS A 192 11.35 -16.25 23.29
C HIS A 192 11.14 -17.56 24.08
N ASN A 193 10.79 -18.65 23.40
CA ASN A 193 10.66 -19.96 24.04
C ASN A 193 11.98 -20.48 24.62
N LYS A 194 13.11 -20.27 23.94
CA LYS A 194 14.44 -20.66 24.43
C LYS A 194 14.87 -19.83 25.64
N LEU A 195 14.56 -18.54 25.64
CA LEU A 195 14.81 -17.66 26.77
C LEU A 195 14.06 -18.12 28.03
N LEU A 196 12.77 -18.50 27.89
CA LEU A 196 12.00 -19.07 29.00
C LEU A 196 12.56 -20.41 29.49
N ASP A 197 13.03 -21.27 28.57
CA ASP A 197 13.68 -22.54 28.95
C ASP A 197 14.99 -22.26 29.73
N TYR A 198 15.77 -21.25 29.32
CA TYR A 198 17.02 -20.81 29.97
C TYR A 198 16.78 -20.24 31.36
N ASP A 199 15.88 -19.26 31.51
CA ASP A 199 15.57 -18.64 32.80
C ASP A 199 15.01 -19.67 33.80
N ALA A 200 14.22 -20.64 33.31
CA ALA A 200 13.72 -21.73 34.14
C ALA A 200 14.84 -22.64 34.68
N MET A 201 15.83 -22.98 33.85
CA MET A 201 16.98 -23.80 34.27
C MET A 201 17.91 -23.03 35.20
N LYS A 202 18.16 -21.74 34.94
CA LYS A 202 18.92 -20.86 35.84
C LYS A 202 18.29 -20.83 37.23
N ASN A 203 16.96 -20.74 37.31
CA ASN A 203 16.23 -20.80 38.58
C ASN A 203 16.32 -22.17 39.28
N LYS A 204 16.20 -23.27 38.54
CA LYS A 204 16.35 -24.62 39.13
C LYS A 204 17.75 -24.81 39.72
N LEU A 205 18.78 -24.35 39.00
CA LEU A 205 20.16 -24.37 39.49
C LEU A 205 20.32 -23.51 40.74
N ARG A 206 19.79 -22.27 40.74
CA ARG A 206 19.79 -21.40 41.92
C ARG A 206 19.15 -22.08 43.13
N LYS A 207 17.95 -22.65 42.97
CA LYS A 207 17.25 -23.33 44.06
C LYS A 207 18.03 -24.52 44.62
N LEU A 208 18.74 -25.26 43.76
CA LEU A 208 19.61 -26.36 44.18
C LEU A 208 20.80 -25.85 45.01
N ILE A 209 21.41 -24.74 44.58
CA ILE A 209 22.55 -24.10 45.27
C ILE A 209 22.14 -23.47 46.60
N GLU A 210 20.98 -22.80 46.66
CA GLU A 210 20.46 -22.18 47.88
C GLU A 210 20.02 -23.21 48.93
N ASN A 211 19.56 -24.38 48.48
CA ASN A 211 19.03 -25.44 49.35
C ASN A 211 19.76 -26.78 49.17
N PRO A 212 21.08 -26.86 49.42
CA PRO A 212 21.83 -28.10 49.25
C PRO A 212 21.33 -29.19 50.21
N THR A 213 20.75 -28.79 51.34
CA THR A 213 20.32 -29.63 52.46
C THR A 213 18.84 -30.00 52.46
N THR A 214 17.99 -29.55 51.53
CA THR A 214 16.55 -29.92 51.54
C THR A 214 16.28 -31.40 51.22
N ASN A 215 17.29 -32.15 50.79
CA ASN A 215 17.26 -33.62 50.74
C ASN A 215 17.77 -34.28 52.04
N ILE A 216 18.08 -33.51 53.09
CA ILE A 216 18.47 -34.00 54.42
C ILE A 216 17.19 -34.19 55.24
N SER A 217 16.74 -35.44 55.36
CA SER A 217 15.93 -35.80 56.53
C SER A 217 16.83 -35.63 57.77
N PRO A 218 16.41 -34.87 58.81
CA PRO A 218 17.24 -34.59 60.00
C PRO A 218 17.65 -35.82 60.81
N SER A 219 17.03 -36.97 60.57
CA SER A 219 17.33 -38.22 61.28
C SER A 219 18.22 -39.11 60.42
N MET A 220 19.42 -39.42 60.93
CA MET A 220 20.42 -40.40 60.45
C MET A 220 21.68 -39.76 59.83
N LYS A 221 22.54 -39.26 60.75
CA LYS A 221 23.79 -38.54 60.52
C LYS A 221 24.95 -39.51 60.25
N THR A 222 25.87 -39.10 59.38
CA THR A 222 27.17 -39.69 59.03
C THR A 222 27.20 -40.51 57.73
N ASN A 223 26.77 -41.77 57.67
CA ASN A 223 26.93 -42.57 56.43
C ASN A 223 26.01 -42.14 55.26
N ILE A 224 24.89 -41.48 55.57
CA ILE A 224 23.98 -40.89 54.59
C ILE A 224 24.49 -39.53 54.10
N ILE A 225 25.37 -38.84 54.86
CA ILE A 225 25.85 -37.50 54.50
C ILE A 225 26.73 -37.56 53.24
N GLU A 226 27.68 -38.51 53.18
CA GLU A 226 28.51 -38.72 51.98
C GLU A 226 27.68 -39.16 50.78
N LEU A 227 26.72 -40.08 50.97
CA LEU A 227 25.83 -40.54 49.91
C LEU A 227 24.96 -39.39 49.36
N ASN A 228 24.41 -38.55 50.25
CA ASN A 228 23.61 -37.38 49.88
C ASN A 228 24.45 -36.27 49.25
N HIS A 229 25.70 -36.09 49.72
CA HIS A 229 26.63 -35.14 49.12
C HIS A 229 27.00 -35.58 47.70
N ASN A 230 27.30 -36.86 47.48
CA ASN A 230 27.53 -37.41 46.15
C ASN A 230 26.30 -37.23 45.24
N GLN A 231 25.08 -37.46 45.74
CA GLN A 231 23.84 -37.21 44.98
C GLN A 231 23.63 -35.72 44.66
N TYR A 232 24.01 -34.83 45.56
CA TYR A 232 23.95 -33.38 45.34
C TYR A 232 24.95 -32.97 44.24
N GLU A 233 26.21 -33.41 44.34
CA GLU A 233 27.26 -33.12 43.35
C GLU A 233 26.89 -33.68 41.96
N GLU A 234 26.31 -34.88 41.89
CA GLU A 234 25.83 -35.47 40.64
C GLU A 234 24.68 -34.65 40.03
N LYS A 235 23.67 -34.27 40.83
CA LYS A 235 22.56 -33.40 40.36
C LYS A 235 23.06 -32.03 39.92
N LEU A 236 24.01 -31.45 40.66
CA LEU A 236 24.63 -30.17 40.32
C LEU A 236 25.35 -30.26 38.99
N LYS A 237 26.12 -31.33 38.75
CA LYS A 237 26.79 -31.58 37.47
C LYS A 237 25.79 -31.69 36.31
N ILE A 238 24.71 -32.47 36.49
CA ILE A 238 23.65 -32.62 35.48
C ILE A 238 22.98 -31.27 35.18
N TYR A 239 22.61 -30.50 36.20
CA TYR A 239 21.96 -29.20 36.01
C TYR A 239 22.88 -28.16 35.36
N ASN A 240 24.17 -28.15 35.68
CA ASN A 240 25.13 -27.30 35.01
C ASN A 240 25.26 -27.68 33.52
N GLN A 241 25.33 -28.97 33.20
CA GLN A 241 25.39 -29.43 31.81
C GLN A 241 24.10 -29.05 31.05
N GLU A 242 22.93 -29.30 31.62
CA GLU A 242 21.64 -28.90 31.02
C GLU A 242 21.54 -27.38 30.82
N LEU A 243 22.03 -26.58 31.79
CA LEU A 243 22.06 -25.13 31.68
C LEU A 243 22.95 -24.69 30.51
N THR A 244 24.17 -25.21 30.39
CA THR A 244 25.08 -24.91 29.28
C THR A 244 24.46 -25.26 27.93
N GLU A 245 23.78 -26.40 27.82
CA GLU A 245 23.10 -26.80 26.59
C GLU A 245 21.93 -25.87 26.21
N VAL A 246 21.16 -25.41 27.20
CA VAL A 246 20.02 -24.51 26.97
C VAL A 246 20.50 -23.09 26.67
N GLU A 247 21.54 -22.62 27.37
CA GLU A 247 22.21 -21.35 27.13
C GLU A 247 22.76 -21.29 25.71
N SER A 248 23.51 -22.31 25.29
CA SER A 248 24.06 -22.40 23.93
C SER A 248 22.98 -22.23 22.86
N LYS A 249 21.84 -22.93 22.99
CA LYS A 249 20.70 -22.83 22.06
C LYS A 249 20.01 -21.47 22.07
N TYR A 250 19.96 -20.79 23.22
CA TYR A 250 19.41 -19.45 23.34
C TYR A 250 20.36 -18.41 22.72
N VAL A 251 21.65 -18.47 23.06
CA VAL A 251 22.66 -17.53 22.58
C VAL A 251 22.82 -17.63 21.06
N GLU A 252 22.79 -18.85 20.50
CA GLU A 252 22.84 -19.08 19.05
C GLU A 252 21.71 -18.34 18.31
N ILE A 253 20.45 -18.55 18.72
CA ILE A 253 19.30 -17.90 18.08
C ILE A 253 19.23 -16.39 18.38
N ASN A 254 19.68 -15.97 19.57
CA ASN A 254 19.77 -14.56 19.94
C ASN A 254 20.74 -13.82 19.01
N ASN A 255 21.95 -14.36 18.85
CA ASN A 255 22.98 -13.78 18.00
C ASN A 255 22.57 -13.80 16.53
N GLN A 256 21.91 -14.87 16.08
CA GLN A 256 21.33 -14.92 14.74
C GLN A 256 20.34 -13.77 14.51
N LEU A 257 19.39 -13.54 15.42
CA LEU A 257 18.42 -12.46 15.29
C LEU A 257 19.08 -11.07 15.37
N LEU A 258 20.09 -10.90 16.21
CA LEU A 258 20.87 -9.66 16.30
C LEU A 258 21.58 -9.31 14.99
N ILE A 259 22.01 -10.32 14.23
CA ILE A 259 22.66 -10.12 12.93
C ILE A 259 21.62 -9.92 11.81
N GLU A 260 20.54 -10.72 11.80
CA GLU A 260 19.60 -10.76 10.67
C GLU A 260 18.54 -9.65 10.71
N LEU A 261 18.06 -9.24 11.89
CA LEU A 261 17.04 -8.17 11.98
C LEU A 261 17.54 -6.83 11.41
N PRO A 262 18.74 -6.33 11.76
CA PRO A 262 19.25 -5.09 11.17
C PRO A 262 19.45 -5.20 9.66
N LYS A 263 19.93 -6.36 9.17
CA LYS A 263 20.08 -6.62 7.73
C LYS A 263 18.73 -6.51 7.04
N LEU A 264 17.69 -7.19 7.52
CA LEU A 264 16.35 -7.11 6.93
C LEU A 264 15.84 -5.66 6.87
N ILE A 265 16.02 -4.91 7.97
CA ILE A 265 15.61 -3.50 8.04
C ILE A 265 16.32 -2.66 6.97
N ASN A 266 17.61 -2.90 6.73
CA ASN A 266 18.36 -2.17 5.71
C ASN A 266 17.92 -2.55 4.28
N HIS A 267 17.56 -3.81 4.02
CA HIS A 267 17.05 -4.25 2.72
C HIS A 267 15.75 -3.55 2.32
N ARG A 268 15.00 -2.97 3.28
CA ARG A 268 13.79 -2.19 3.02
C ARG A 268 14.02 -1.10 1.96
N ILE A 269 15.14 -0.38 2.05
CA ILE A 269 15.47 0.73 1.15
C ILE A 269 15.54 0.19 -0.29
N SER A 270 16.39 -0.79 -0.53
CA SER A 270 16.58 -1.39 -1.85
C SER A 270 15.33 -2.08 -2.42
N TYR A 271 14.41 -2.55 -1.57
CA TYR A 271 13.16 -3.19 -2.01
C TYR A 271 12.03 -2.20 -2.28
N PHE A 272 11.87 -1.17 -1.43
CA PHE A 272 10.74 -0.24 -1.53
C PHE A 272 11.02 0.91 -2.48
N ASP A 273 12.26 1.35 -2.65
CA ASP A 273 12.57 2.49 -3.54
C ASP A 273 12.12 2.23 -4.99
N PRO A 274 12.41 1.08 -5.63
CA PRO A 274 11.94 0.81 -6.99
C PRO A 274 10.40 0.69 -7.07
N SER A 275 9.78 0.14 -6.03
CA SER A 275 8.32 0.01 -5.95
C SER A 275 7.65 1.38 -5.83
N PHE A 276 8.23 2.28 -5.05
CA PHE A 276 7.76 3.64 -4.87
C PHE A 276 7.95 4.48 -6.13
N GLU A 277 9.11 4.40 -6.77
CA GLU A 277 9.36 5.05 -8.05
C GLU A 277 8.36 4.57 -9.12
N SER A 278 8.15 3.25 -9.22
CA SER A 278 7.19 2.71 -10.16
C SER A 278 5.76 3.15 -9.85
N PHE A 279 5.38 3.21 -8.57
CA PHE A 279 4.09 3.73 -8.14
C PHE A 279 3.86 5.17 -8.61
N VAL A 280 4.81 6.09 -8.37
CA VAL A 280 4.70 7.48 -8.80
C VAL A 280 4.59 7.59 -10.33
N LYS A 281 5.39 6.82 -11.08
CA LYS A 281 5.32 6.79 -12.56
C LYS A 281 3.96 6.33 -13.06
N ILE A 282 3.38 5.30 -12.42
CA ILE A 282 2.05 4.79 -12.72
C ILE A 282 0.98 5.88 -12.49
N GLN A 283 1.05 6.58 -11.36
CA GLN A 283 0.11 7.66 -11.07
C GLN A 283 0.22 8.80 -12.08
N LEU A 284 1.44 9.25 -12.37
CA LEU A 284 1.69 10.32 -13.33
C LEU A 284 1.16 9.95 -14.72
N ARG A 285 1.43 8.73 -15.17
CA ARG A 285 0.91 8.21 -16.43
C ARG A 285 -0.62 8.22 -16.46
N PHE A 286 -1.27 7.70 -15.42
CA PHE A 286 -2.72 7.66 -15.33
C PHE A 286 -3.32 9.06 -15.46
N PHE A 287 -2.86 10.03 -14.65
CA PHE A 287 -3.42 11.38 -14.68
C PHE A 287 -3.12 12.13 -15.98
N ASN A 288 -1.92 11.96 -16.56
CA ASN A 288 -1.56 12.60 -17.82
C ASN A 288 -2.38 12.06 -19.00
N GLU A 289 -2.57 10.74 -19.08
CA GLU A 289 -3.41 10.13 -20.13
C GLU A 289 -4.86 10.61 -20.01
N ASN A 290 -5.43 10.62 -18.80
CA ASN A 290 -6.77 11.11 -18.55
C ASN A 290 -6.91 12.60 -18.91
N TYR A 291 -5.96 13.43 -18.48
CA TYR A 291 -5.95 14.86 -18.78
C TYR A 291 -5.87 15.12 -20.28
N HIS A 292 -4.97 14.43 -21.00
CA HIS A 292 -4.82 14.60 -22.45
C HIS A 292 -6.11 14.27 -23.20
N VAL A 293 -6.76 13.15 -22.85
CA VAL A 293 -8.00 12.71 -23.50
C VAL A 293 -9.16 13.69 -23.21
N LEU A 294 -9.28 14.15 -21.97
CA LEU A 294 -10.31 15.13 -21.59
C LEU A 294 -10.08 16.51 -22.23
N ASN A 295 -8.83 16.95 -22.31
CA ASN A 295 -8.47 18.24 -22.92
C ASN A 295 -8.81 18.26 -24.43
N GLN A 296 -8.71 17.12 -25.12
CA GLN A 296 -9.13 17.01 -26.52
C GLN A 296 -10.64 17.23 -26.70
N LEU A 297 -11.46 16.89 -25.69
CA LEU A 297 -12.90 17.17 -25.72
C LEU A 297 -13.20 18.65 -25.49
N GLN A 298 -12.38 19.35 -24.71
CA GLN A 298 -12.53 20.79 -24.48
C GLN A 298 -12.40 21.59 -25.80
N LEU A 299 -11.52 21.17 -26.70
CA LEU A 299 -11.37 21.79 -28.02
C LEU A 299 -12.61 21.66 -28.92
N LYS A 300 -13.51 20.72 -28.61
CA LYS A 300 -14.75 20.49 -29.36
C LYS A 300 -15.94 21.27 -28.82
N LEU A 301 -15.80 21.96 -27.69
CA LEU A 301 -16.79 22.93 -27.22
C LEU A 301 -16.89 24.10 -28.19
N ASP A 302 -18.07 24.71 -28.30
CA ASP A 302 -18.26 25.91 -29.10
C ASP A 302 -17.44 27.10 -28.56
N ALA A 303 -17.15 28.07 -29.42
CA ALA A 303 -16.28 29.20 -29.07
C ALA A 303 -16.83 30.04 -27.92
N GLN A 304 -18.15 30.20 -27.80
CA GLN A 304 -18.78 30.99 -26.75
C GLN A 304 -18.62 30.29 -25.39
N THR A 305 -18.87 28.98 -25.33
CA THR A 305 -18.68 28.19 -24.10
C THR A 305 -17.22 28.20 -23.64
N ARG A 306 -16.26 28.13 -24.57
CA ARG A 306 -14.83 28.27 -24.23
C ARG A 306 -14.49 29.65 -23.70
N GLN A 307 -15.04 30.71 -24.30
CA GLN A 307 -14.83 32.07 -23.82
C GLN A 307 -15.45 32.27 -22.44
N ASP A 308 -16.68 31.79 -22.22
CA ASP A 308 -17.35 31.84 -20.93
C ASP A 308 -16.60 31.05 -19.85
N TYR A 309 -15.91 29.96 -20.22
CA TYR A 309 -15.02 29.21 -19.33
C TYR A 309 -13.78 30.03 -18.95
N ILE A 310 -13.12 30.65 -19.94
CA ILE A 310 -11.93 31.50 -19.70
C ILE A 310 -12.27 32.72 -18.84
N GLU A 311 -13.46 33.29 -19.02
CA GLU A 311 -13.95 34.46 -18.27
C GLU A 311 -14.53 34.12 -16.89
N GLY A 312 -14.59 32.84 -16.49
CA GLY A 312 -15.19 32.39 -15.23
C GLY A 312 -16.73 32.41 -15.19
N LYS A 313 -17.40 32.97 -16.21
CA LYS A 313 -18.87 33.01 -16.31
C LYS A 313 -19.51 31.62 -16.33
N LEU A 314 -18.81 30.62 -16.86
CA LEU A 314 -19.30 29.24 -16.86
C LEU A 314 -19.34 28.67 -15.43
N GLU A 315 -18.37 28.99 -14.58
CA GLU A 315 -18.34 28.56 -13.18
C GLU A 315 -19.49 29.18 -12.40
N ASP A 316 -19.73 30.48 -12.55
CA ASP A 316 -20.88 31.17 -11.92
C ASP A 316 -22.23 30.53 -12.31
N ARG A 317 -22.38 30.18 -13.60
CA ARG A 317 -23.58 29.49 -14.09
C ARG A 317 -23.71 28.08 -13.50
N ILE A 318 -22.60 27.34 -13.39
CA ILE A 318 -22.59 26.01 -12.77
C ILE A 318 -22.98 26.11 -11.29
N ASP A 319 -22.42 27.07 -10.55
CA ASP A 319 -22.76 27.31 -9.15
C ASP A 319 -24.23 27.67 -8.96
N ASP A 320 -24.80 28.49 -9.85
CA ASP A 320 -26.23 28.79 -9.86
C ASP A 320 -27.09 27.54 -10.09
N VAL A 321 -26.70 26.66 -11.00
CA VAL A 321 -27.40 25.39 -11.25
C VAL A 321 -27.28 24.47 -10.05
N LEU A 322 -26.10 24.32 -9.45
CA LEU A 322 -25.88 23.51 -8.25
C LEU A 322 -26.66 24.03 -7.04
N ARG A 323 -26.72 25.36 -6.85
CA ARG A 323 -27.57 26.00 -5.82
C ARG A 323 -29.05 25.71 -6.04
N LYS A 324 -29.54 25.80 -7.29
CA LYS A 324 -30.93 25.46 -7.62
C LYS A 324 -31.21 23.98 -7.37
N MET A 325 -30.29 23.09 -7.77
CA MET A 325 -30.39 21.65 -7.53
C MET A 325 -30.43 21.32 -6.03
N LYS A 326 -29.61 21.98 -5.22
CA LYS A 326 -29.63 21.84 -3.76
C LYS A 326 -30.96 22.31 -3.14
N LYS A 327 -31.61 23.35 -3.69
CA LYS A 327 -32.94 23.78 -3.23
C LYS A 327 -34.06 22.81 -3.62
N LEU A 328 -33.84 21.96 -4.61
CA LEU A 328 -34.78 20.91 -5.01
C LEU A 328 -34.74 19.69 -4.08
N ASP A 329 -33.71 19.53 -3.23
CA ASP A 329 -33.70 18.49 -2.20
C ASP A 329 -34.85 18.75 -1.20
N ILE A 330 -35.90 17.95 -1.38
CA ILE A 330 -37.20 18.04 -0.69
C ILE A 330 -37.07 17.94 0.84
N THR A 331 -35.92 17.50 1.38
CA THR A 331 -35.69 17.39 2.83
C THR A 331 -35.08 18.63 3.48
N SER A 332 -34.76 19.71 2.73
CA SER A 332 -34.24 20.95 3.34
C SER A 332 -35.32 21.99 3.69
N GLY A 333 -36.59 21.72 3.36
CA GLY A 333 -37.73 22.59 3.63
C GLY A 333 -38.74 22.04 4.64
N LEU A 334 -38.33 21.12 5.50
CA LEU A 334 -39.12 20.58 6.61
C LEU A 334 -38.50 20.98 7.95
N ASP A 335 -38.28 22.28 8.11
CA ASP A 335 -38.30 23.07 9.35
C ASP A 335 -38.78 24.48 8.95
#